data_AF-A0A7V8NLE7-F1
#
_entry.id   AF-A0A7V8NLE7-F1
#
_cell.length_a   1.000
_cell.length_b   1.000
_cell.length_c   1.000
_cell.angle_alpha   90.00
_cell.angle_beta   90.00
_cell.angle_gamma   90.00
#
_symmetry.space_group_name_H-M   'P 1'
#
loop_
_entity.id
_entity.type
_entity.pdbx_description
1 polymer ?
#
loop_
_entity_poly.entity_id
_entity_poly.type
_entity_poly.pdbx_seq_one_letter_code
_entity_poly.pdbx_strand_id
1 'polypeptide(L)'
;MRNKEAKEVNVDSNKDVNKEVDSSEFEPSAEAKAIEAESAKGDAEMAKLTADLEALRQSMLRSQADFANYRKRIEKERSEDSKRATARVIEGLIPILDGFEHALAAHREAEYENYRKGFELIYKQLLDNITKLGVERINPIGKPFDPHLHQAMDRTETTEHADGLILQTFQ
;
A
#
# COMPACT_ATOMS: atom_id res chain seq x y z
N MET A 1 -28.53 -72.05 15.93
CA MET A 1 -28.96 -72.98 17.01
C MET A 1 -29.28 -72.15 18.24
N ARG A 2 -30.47 -72.38 18.84
CA ARG A 2 -30.82 -72.41 20.28
C ARG A 2 -30.23 -71.29 21.17
N ASN A 3 -30.93 -70.65 22.09
CA ASN A 3 -32.29 -70.67 22.66
C ASN A 3 -32.23 -69.50 23.67
N LYS A 4 -33.20 -68.58 23.72
CA LYS A 4 -34.34 -68.61 24.66
C LYS A 4 -33.95 -68.78 26.14
N GLU A 5 -34.21 -67.72 26.90
CA GLU A 5 -34.79 -67.69 28.26
C GLU A 5 -35.10 -66.20 28.53
N ALA A 6 -36.23 -65.72 29.05
CA ALA A 6 -37.60 -66.17 29.28
C ALA A 6 -38.38 -64.83 29.47
N LYS A 7 -39.53 -64.57 28.84
CA LYS A 7 -40.91 -64.91 29.30
C LYS A 7 -41.21 -64.23 30.67
N GLU A 8 -42.24 -63.42 30.92
CA GLU A 8 -43.69 -63.43 30.61
C GLU A 8 -44.23 -61.98 30.76
N VAL A 9 -45.11 -61.40 29.91
CA VAL A 9 -46.58 -61.58 29.74
C VAL A 9 -47.30 -61.37 31.10
N ASN A 10 -48.24 -60.45 31.35
CA ASN A 10 -49.52 -60.07 30.69
C ASN A 10 -50.06 -58.81 31.42
N VAL A 11 -50.69 -57.81 30.79
CA VAL A 11 -52.17 -57.57 30.66
C VAL A 11 -52.92 -57.81 31.99
N ASP A 12 -53.63 -56.86 32.61
CA ASP A 12 -54.82 -56.17 32.09
C ASP A 12 -55.29 -55.06 33.06
N SER A 13 -56.00 -54.07 32.51
CA SER A 13 -57.17 -53.38 33.07
C SER A 13 -57.16 -52.66 34.44
N ASN A 14 -57.31 -51.32 34.33
CA ASN A 14 -58.42 -50.54 34.90
C ASN A 14 -58.34 -50.06 36.37
N LYS A 15 -58.14 -48.74 36.55
CA LYS A 15 -59.11 -47.88 37.25
C LYS A 15 -58.74 -46.39 37.19
N ASP A 16 -59.65 -45.61 36.62
CA ASP A 16 -59.89 -44.21 36.94
C ASP A 16 -59.71 -43.92 38.43
N VAL A 17 -58.85 -42.94 38.75
CA VAL A 17 -59.09 -41.98 39.83
C VAL A 17 -58.73 -40.60 39.29
N ASN A 18 -59.78 -39.92 38.89
CA ASN A 18 -59.84 -38.48 38.67
C ASN A 18 -59.27 -37.74 39.90
N LYS A 19 -58.25 -36.92 39.71
CA LYS A 19 -57.90 -35.85 40.66
C LYS A 19 -57.59 -34.61 39.84
N GLU A 20 -58.64 -33.85 39.59
CA GLU A 20 -58.57 -32.43 39.24
C GLU A 20 -57.52 -31.77 40.16
N VAL A 21 -56.44 -31.29 39.55
CA VAL A 21 -55.59 -30.26 40.14
C VAL A 21 -55.83 -29.03 39.28
N ASP A 22 -56.99 -28.42 39.53
CA ASP A 22 -57.11 -26.98 39.47
C ASP A 22 -56.28 -26.43 40.63
N SER A 23 -55.17 -25.77 40.30
CA SER A 23 -54.49 -24.87 41.24
C SER A 23 -53.66 -23.86 40.46
N SER A 24 -54.35 -22.76 40.14
CA SER A 24 -53.84 -21.39 40.13
C SER A 24 -52.61 -21.11 39.28
N GLU A 25 -52.86 -20.37 38.20
CA GLU A 25 -51.94 -19.34 37.73
C GLU A 25 -51.37 -18.59 38.95
N PHE A 26 -50.09 -18.83 39.24
CA PHE A 26 -49.33 -18.07 40.21
C PHE A 26 -49.12 -16.70 39.58
N GLU A 27 -50.04 -15.76 39.84
CA GLU A 27 -49.76 -14.36 39.58
C GLU A 27 -48.55 -13.95 40.45
N PRO A 28 -47.46 -13.47 39.86
CA PRO A 28 -46.31 -13.06 40.65
C PRO A 28 -46.73 -11.88 41.54
N SER A 29 -46.34 -11.95 42.82
CA SER A 29 -46.51 -10.85 43.77
C SER A 29 -45.97 -9.54 43.19
N ALA A 30 -46.62 -8.42 43.50
CA ALA A 30 -46.23 -7.09 43.03
C ALA A 30 -44.76 -6.75 43.32
N GLU A 31 -44.17 -7.30 44.39
CA GLU A 31 -42.75 -7.17 44.73
C GLU A 31 -41.83 -8.00 43.82
N ALA A 32 -42.25 -9.18 43.37
CA ALA A 32 -41.48 -9.99 42.41
C ALA A 32 -41.47 -9.33 41.02
N LYS A 33 -42.61 -8.77 40.57
CA LYS A 33 -42.69 -7.99 39.32
C LYS A 33 -41.85 -6.70 39.38
N ALA A 34 -41.75 -6.06 40.54
CA ALA A 34 -40.95 -4.85 40.72
C ALA A 34 -39.43 -5.13 40.64
N ILE A 35 -38.97 -6.23 41.26
CA ILE A 35 -37.56 -6.66 41.22
C ILE A 35 -37.16 -7.10 39.80
N GLU A 36 -38.02 -7.83 39.09
CA GLU A 36 -37.79 -8.20 37.68
C GLU A 36 -37.74 -6.97 36.76
N ALA A 37 -38.59 -5.97 36.98
CA ALA A 37 -38.58 -4.73 36.20
C ALA A 37 -37.33 -3.87 36.45
N GLU A 38 -36.78 -3.89 37.66
CA GLU A 38 -35.56 -3.17 38.02
C GLU A 38 -34.30 -3.89 37.50
N SER A 39 -34.28 -5.24 37.55
CA SER A 39 -33.25 -6.06 36.89
C SER A 39 -33.25 -5.84 35.37
N ALA A 40 -34.42 -5.86 34.72
CA ALA A 40 -34.53 -5.66 33.29
C ALA A 40 -34.05 -4.25 32.85
N LYS A 41 -34.23 -3.23 33.70
CA LYS A 41 -33.66 -1.89 33.45
C LYS A 41 -32.14 -1.88 33.59
N GLY A 42 -31.58 -2.53 34.61
CA GLY A 42 -30.13 -2.66 34.78
C GLY A 42 -29.48 -3.42 33.62
N ASP A 43 -30.11 -4.50 33.16
CA ASP A 43 -29.66 -5.27 32.00
C ASP A 43 -29.71 -4.45 30.70
N ALA A 44 -30.75 -3.62 30.52
CA ALA A 44 -30.87 -2.72 29.37
C ALA A 44 -29.81 -1.61 29.39
N GLU A 45 -29.50 -1.03 30.56
CA GLU A 45 -28.42 -0.04 30.70
C GLU A 45 -27.04 -0.66 30.45
N MET A 46 -26.79 -1.85 30.97
CA MET A 46 -25.57 -2.61 30.71
C MET A 46 -25.41 -2.97 29.23
N ALA A 47 -26.49 -3.40 28.56
CA ALA A 47 -26.49 -3.66 27.12
C ALA A 47 -26.19 -2.39 26.31
N LYS A 48 -26.73 -1.23 26.73
CA LYS A 48 -26.45 0.06 26.08
C LYS A 48 -25.00 0.50 26.28
N LEU A 49 -24.48 0.44 27.50
CA LEU A 49 -23.08 0.79 27.80
C LEU A 49 -22.09 -0.12 27.06
N THR A 50 -22.38 -1.41 26.96
CA THR A 50 -21.52 -2.36 26.21
C THR A 50 -21.53 -2.07 24.72
N ALA A 51 -22.69 -1.76 24.13
CA ALA A 51 -22.80 -1.33 22.74
C ALA A 51 -22.04 -0.01 22.47
N ASP A 52 -22.16 0.98 23.36
CA ASP A 52 -21.45 2.26 23.26
C ASP A 52 -19.92 2.07 23.35
N LEU A 53 -19.46 1.19 24.25
CA LEU A 53 -18.04 0.83 24.36
C LEU A 53 -17.52 0.12 23.12
N GLU A 54 -18.32 -0.78 22.54
CA GLU A 54 -17.93 -1.50 21.33
C GLU A 54 -17.89 -0.56 20.11
N ALA A 55 -18.88 0.33 19.96
CA ALA A 55 -18.88 1.37 18.94
C ALA A 55 -17.66 2.31 19.08
N LEU A 56 -17.33 2.72 20.31
CA LEU A 56 -16.16 3.55 20.56
C LEU A 56 -14.85 2.82 20.24
N ARG A 57 -14.74 1.53 20.63
CA ARG A 57 -13.58 0.70 20.29
C ARG A 57 -13.41 0.54 18.78
N GLN A 58 -14.50 0.27 18.05
CA GLN A 58 -14.47 0.19 16.59
C GLN A 58 -14.05 1.51 15.94
N SER A 59 -14.54 2.65 16.46
CA SER A 59 -14.14 3.98 16.00
C SER A 59 -12.65 4.25 16.24
N MET A 60 -12.14 3.90 17.43
CA MET A 60 -10.73 4.03 17.77
C MET A 60 -9.84 3.15 16.88
N LEU A 61 -10.24 1.89 16.64
CA LEU A 61 -9.51 0.98 15.76
C LEU A 61 -9.45 1.50 14.32
N ARG A 62 -10.56 2.04 13.81
CA ARG A 62 -10.61 2.65 12.48
C ARG A 62 -9.71 3.88 12.40
N SER A 63 -9.80 4.78 13.37
CA SER A 63 -8.94 5.97 13.44
C SER A 63 -7.45 5.62 13.53
N GLN A 64 -7.11 4.57 14.29
CA GLN A 64 -5.73 4.08 14.37
C GLN A 64 -5.24 3.52 13.01
N ALA A 65 -6.09 2.78 12.30
CA ALA A 65 -5.78 2.27 10.96
C ALA A 65 -5.60 3.42 9.95
N ASP A 66 -6.49 4.42 9.99
CA ASP A 66 -6.40 5.62 9.15
C ASP A 66 -5.10 6.39 9.41
N PHE A 67 -4.70 6.52 10.68
CA PHE A 67 -3.44 7.16 11.05
C PHE A 67 -2.21 6.38 10.58
N ALA A 68 -2.25 5.04 10.66
CA ALA A 68 -1.17 4.19 10.15
C ALA A 68 -1.05 4.32 8.62
N ASN A 69 -2.17 4.32 7.90
CA ASN A 69 -2.21 4.54 6.45
C ASN A 69 -1.71 5.94 6.07
N TYR A 70 -2.13 6.96 6.81
CA TYR A 70 -1.67 8.34 6.62
C TYR A 70 -0.16 8.45 6.80
N ARG A 71 0.41 7.89 7.88
CA ARG A 71 1.85 7.91 8.13
C ARG A 71 2.64 7.27 6.99
N LYS A 72 2.20 6.10 6.53
CA LYS A 72 2.82 5.40 5.39
C LYS A 72 2.75 6.23 4.11
N ARG A 73 1.63 6.92 3.87
CA ARG A 73 1.48 7.83 2.72
C ARG A 73 2.44 9.01 2.81
N ILE A 74 2.52 9.67 3.96
CA ILE A 74 3.40 10.82 4.17
C ILE A 74 4.87 10.45 4.04
N GLU A 75 5.29 9.28 4.53
CA GLU A 75 6.66 8.79 4.34
C GLU A 75 7.00 8.59 2.86
N LYS A 76 6.06 8.04 2.09
CA LYS A 76 6.20 7.88 0.63
C LYS A 76 6.28 9.24 -0.07
N GLU A 77 5.34 10.15 0.22
CA GLU A 77 5.32 11.50 -0.37
C GLU A 77 6.62 12.25 -0.06
N ARG A 78 7.11 12.19 1.18
CA ARG A 78 8.39 12.81 1.57
C ARG A 78 9.58 12.26 0.78
N SER A 79 9.60 10.94 0.52
CA SER A 79 10.64 10.32 -0.30
C SER A 79 10.55 10.78 -1.75
N GLU A 80 9.35 10.85 -2.32
CA GLU A 80 9.10 11.32 -3.68
C GLU A 80 9.45 12.80 -3.84
N ASP A 81 9.11 13.64 -2.87
CA ASP A 81 9.45 15.06 -2.84
C ASP A 81 10.95 15.26 -2.78
N SER A 82 11.66 14.48 -1.96
CA SER A 82 13.13 14.51 -1.91
C SER A 82 13.74 14.15 -3.27
N LYS A 83 13.23 13.10 -3.94
CA LYS A 83 13.70 12.72 -5.27
C LYS A 83 13.43 13.81 -6.30
N ARG A 84 12.25 14.43 -6.25
CA ARG A 84 11.87 15.51 -7.16
C ARG A 84 12.70 16.76 -6.94
N ALA A 85 13.03 17.08 -5.69
CA ALA A 85 13.93 18.19 -5.36
C ALA A 85 15.34 17.94 -5.90
N THR A 86 15.88 16.72 -5.73
CA THR A 86 17.16 16.32 -6.31
C THR A 86 17.13 16.40 -7.85
N ALA A 87 16.07 15.93 -8.49
CA ALA A 87 15.90 16.00 -9.94
C ALA A 87 15.97 17.44 -10.45
N ARG A 88 15.24 18.39 -9.82
CA ARG A 88 15.27 19.81 -10.18
C ARG A 88 16.66 20.43 -10.09
N VAL A 89 17.45 20.04 -9.09
CA VAL A 89 18.83 20.53 -8.95
C VAL A 89 19.69 19.98 -10.08
N ILE A 90 19.57 18.70 -10.38
CA ILE A 90 20.33 18.06 -11.46
C ILE A 90 19.95 18.63 -12.82
N GLU A 91 18.66 18.90 -13.08
CA GLU A 91 18.19 19.59 -14.29
C GLU A 91 18.90 20.93 -14.50
N GLY A 92 19.10 21.71 -13.43
CA GLY A 92 19.85 22.96 -13.47
C GLY A 92 21.36 22.79 -13.73
N LEU A 93 21.91 21.59 -13.50
CA LEU A 93 23.31 21.26 -13.78
C LEU A 93 23.54 20.73 -15.20
N ILE A 94 22.49 20.33 -15.92
CA ILE A 94 22.60 19.80 -17.29
C ILE A 94 23.32 20.79 -18.22
N PRO A 95 22.97 22.10 -18.27
CA PRO A 95 23.67 23.04 -19.16
C PRO A 95 25.17 23.18 -18.85
N ILE A 96 25.55 22.95 -17.59
CA ILE A 96 26.96 22.98 -17.18
C ILE A 96 27.67 21.73 -17.71
N LEU A 97 27.06 20.55 -17.60
CA LEU A 97 27.57 19.31 -18.20
C LEU A 97 27.75 19.45 -19.71
N ASP A 98 26.76 20.03 -20.40
CA ASP A 98 26.83 20.25 -21.85
C ASP A 98 27.98 21.21 -22.20
N GLY A 99 28.18 22.24 -21.38
CA GLY A 99 29.34 23.15 -21.50
C GLY A 99 30.68 22.42 -21.34
N PHE A 100 30.78 21.47 -20.41
CA PHE A 100 31.98 20.63 -20.26
C PHE A 100 32.24 19.77 -21.50
N GLU A 101 31.20 19.14 -22.05
CA GLU A 101 31.30 18.32 -23.26
C GLU A 101 31.72 19.16 -24.47
N HIS A 102 31.14 20.36 -24.61
CA HIS A 102 31.49 21.29 -25.67
C HIS A 102 32.96 21.75 -25.56
N ALA A 103 33.41 22.10 -24.35
CA ALA A 103 34.80 22.51 -24.12
C ALA A 103 35.79 21.37 -24.41
N LEU A 104 35.46 20.14 -24.00
CA LEU A 104 36.27 18.95 -24.28
C LEU A 104 36.32 18.60 -25.78
N ALA A 105 35.28 18.94 -26.54
CA ALA A 105 35.21 18.74 -27.99
C ALA A 105 35.98 19.81 -28.78
N ALA A 106 35.98 21.07 -28.31
CA ALA A 106 36.58 22.21 -29.01
C ALA A 106 38.12 22.22 -28.97
N HIS A 107 38.74 21.82 -27.86
CA HIS A 107 40.19 21.94 -27.65
C HIS A 107 40.92 20.60 -27.84
N ARG A 108 41.15 20.23 -29.11
CA ARG A 108 41.88 19.01 -29.51
C ARG A 108 43.37 19.23 -29.80
N GLU A 109 43.87 20.45 -29.66
CA GLU A 109 45.28 20.77 -29.93
C GLU A 109 46.20 20.24 -28.82
N ALA A 110 47.42 19.83 -29.20
CA ALA A 110 48.40 19.24 -28.29
C ALA A 110 48.84 20.19 -27.15
N GLU A 111 48.74 21.50 -27.35
CA GLU A 111 49.09 22.53 -26.35
C GLU A 111 48.13 22.54 -25.15
N TYR A 112 46.90 22.04 -25.32
CA TYR A 112 45.89 21.99 -24.27
C TYR A 112 45.73 20.62 -23.62
N GLU A 113 46.58 19.64 -23.95
CA GLU A 113 46.40 18.23 -23.56
C GLU A 113 46.42 18.02 -22.03
N ASN A 114 47.29 18.74 -21.31
CA ASN A 114 47.34 18.73 -19.84
C ASN A 114 46.10 19.39 -19.20
N TYR A 115 45.60 20.49 -19.77
CA TYR A 115 44.38 21.15 -19.31
C TYR A 115 43.15 20.27 -19.56
N ARG A 116 43.10 19.60 -20.72
CA ARG A 116 42.04 18.66 -21.08
C ARG A 116 41.94 17.49 -20.12
N LYS A 117 43.09 16.90 -19.72
CA LYS A 117 43.14 15.83 -18.71
C LYS A 117 42.60 16.28 -17.35
N GLY A 118 42.92 17.50 -16.92
CA GLY A 118 42.36 18.08 -15.68
C GLY A 118 40.85 18.30 -15.76
N PHE A 119 40.37 18.85 -16.88
CA PHE A 119 38.94 19.03 -17.13
C PHE A 119 38.17 17.71 -17.22
N GLU A 120 38.73 16.70 -17.88
CA GLU A 120 38.15 15.36 -18.00
C GLU A 120 38.02 14.68 -16.63
N LEU A 121 38.99 14.87 -15.74
CA LEU A 121 38.91 14.37 -14.36
C LEU A 121 37.76 15.01 -13.59
N ILE A 122 37.59 16.35 -13.69
CA ILE A 122 36.50 17.07 -13.02
C ILE A 122 35.15 16.64 -13.58
N TYR A 123 35.04 16.53 -14.91
CA TYR A 123 33.83 16.06 -15.59
C TYR A 123 33.44 14.65 -15.14
N LYS A 124 34.42 13.73 -15.06
CA LYS A 124 34.19 12.38 -14.54
C LYS A 124 33.74 12.38 -13.08
N GLN A 125 34.38 13.17 -12.22
CA GLN A 125 33.96 13.30 -10.82
C GLN A 125 32.54 13.85 -10.69
N LEU A 126 32.15 14.80 -11.55
CA LEU A 126 30.79 15.34 -11.58
C LEU A 126 29.78 14.25 -12.00
N LEU A 127 30.06 13.51 -13.07
CA LEU A 127 29.24 12.38 -13.50
C LEU A 127 29.10 11.30 -12.43
N ASP A 128 30.20 10.94 -11.76
CA ASP A 128 30.21 9.94 -10.69
C ASP A 128 29.32 10.40 -9.52
N ASN A 129 29.31 11.69 -9.19
CA ASN A 129 28.44 12.25 -8.14
C ASN A 129 26.96 12.25 -8.56
N ILE A 130 26.66 12.57 -9.81
CA ILE A 130 25.28 12.52 -10.35
C ILE A 130 24.76 11.08 -10.39
N THR A 131 25.62 10.12 -10.75
CA THR A 131 25.29 8.69 -10.75
C THR A 131 24.98 8.19 -9.34
N LYS A 132 25.72 8.66 -8.32
CA LYS A 132 25.41 8.36 -6.90
C LYS A 132 24.06 8.91 -6.43
N LEU A 133 23.57 9.99 -7.06
CA LEU A 133 22.24 10.54 -6.80
C LEU A 133 21.12 9.76 -7.50
N GLY A 134 21.45 8.69 -8.24
CA GLY A 134 20.51 7.81 -8.91
C GLY A 134 20.11 8.25 -10.31
N VAL A 135 20.89 9.14 -10.93
CA VAL A 135 20.66 9.60 -12.30
C VAL A 135 21.68 8.95 -13.24
N GLU A 136 21.19 8.34 -14.31
CA GLU A 136 22.01 7.71 -15.33
C GLU A 136 21.92 8.47 -16.66
N ARG A 137 23.06 8.58 -17.36
CA ARG A 137 23.10 9.15 -18.70
C ARG A 137 22.50 8.15 -19.69
N ILE A 138 21.48 8.57 -20.41
CA ILE A 138 20.93 7.80 -21.53
C ILE A 138 21.77 8.11 -22.77
N ASN A 139 22.43 7.09 -23.31
CA ASN A 139 23.07 7.15 -24.63
C ASN A 139 22.23 6.33 -25.63
N PRO A 140 21.39 7.01 -26.43
CA PRO A 140 20.45 6.34 -27.32
C PRO A 140 20.98 6.11 -28.74
N ILE A 141 22.19 6.59 -29.08
CA ILE A 141 22.81 6.37 -30.39
C ILE A 141 22.86 4.87 -30.71
N GLY A 142 22.32 4.48 -31.86
CA GLY A 142 22.23 3.09 -32.31
C GLY A 142 21.12 2.26 -31.63
N LYS A 143 20.28 2.85 -30.78
CA LYS A 143 19.11 2.20 -30.18
C LYS A 143 17.82 2.58 -30.92
N PRO A 144 16.77 1.74 -30.85
CA PRO A 144 15.46 2.08 -31.37
C PRO A 144 14.88 3.31 -30.66
N PHE A 145 14.19 4.16 -31.41
CA PHE A 145 13.55 5.35 -30.88
C PHE A 145 12.34 5.02 -29.98
N ASP A 146 12.46 5.32 -28.70
CA ASP A 146 11.35 5.36 -27.72
C ASP A 146 10.83 6.79 -27.47
N PRO A 147 9.55 7.11 -27.79
CA PRO A 147 8.93 8.41 -27.51
C PRO A 147 8.91 8.84 -26.03
N HIS A 148 9.00 7.90 -25.08
CA HIS A 148 9.02 8.24 -23.65
C HIS A 148 10.38 8.73 -23.18
N LEU A 149 11.45 8.37 -23.89
CA LEU A 149 12.84 8.63 -23.50
C LEU A 149 13.54 9.60 -24.44
N HIS A 150 13.06 9.76 -25.67
CA HIS A 150 13.75 10.51 -26.71
C HIS A 150 12.82 11.52 -27.37
N GLN A 151 13.37 12.67 -27.70
CA GLN A 151 12.73 13.69 -28.51
C GLN A 151 13.33 13.67 -29.91
N ALA A 152 12.53 13.36 -30.93
CA ALA A 152 12.97 13.40 -32.32
C ALA A 152 13.08 14.85 -32.80
N MET A 153 14.27 15.28 -33.22
CA MET A 153 14.52 16.62 -33.76
C MET A 153 14.47 16.65 -35.28
N ASP A 154 15.10 15.68 -35.93
CA ASP A 154 15.21 15.60 -37.38
C ASP A 154 15.18 14.14 -37.86
N ARG A 155 14.89 13.93 -39.14
CA ARG A 155 14.93 12.61 -39.80
C ARG A 155 15.88 12.69 -40.98
N THR A 156 16.84 11.76 -41.02
CA THR A 156 17.81 11.67 -42.11
C THR A 156 17.61 10.36 -42.86
N GLU A 157 17.53 10.44 -44.18
CA GLU A 157 17.51 9.26 -45.05
C GLU A 157 18.93 8.66 -45.10
N THR A 158 19.07 7.39 -44.73
CA THR A 158 20.34 6.66 -44.79
C THR A 158 20.11 5.22 -45.24
N THR A 159 21.07 4.67 -45.98
CA THR A 159 21.11 3.25 -46.35
C THR A 159 21.93 2.41 -45.39
N GLU A 160 22.63 3.03 -44.43
CA GLU A 160 23.58 2.37 -43.53
C GLU A 160 22.92 1.82 -42.26
N HIS A 161 21.77 2.37 -41.87
CA HIS A 161 21.07 2.02 -40.64
C HIS A 161 19.60 1.69 -40.91
N ALA A 162 19.05 0.77 -40.12
CA ALA A 162 17.63 0.42 -40.20
C ALA A 162 16.73 1.59 -39.77
N ASP A 163 15.53 1.64 -40.34
CA ASP A 163 14.53 2.66 -40.02
C ASP A 163 14.16 2.62 -38.52
N GLY A 164 13.96 3.80 -37.94
CA GLY A 164 13.63 3.98 -36.51
C GLY A 164 14.80 3.91 -35.53
N LEU A 165 16.06 3.87 -36.00
CA LEU A 165 17.25 3.98 -35.16
C LEU A 165 17.67 5.43 -34.91
N ILE A 166 18.19 5.71 -33.72
CA ILE A 166 18.73 7.02 -33.37
C ILE A 166 20.16 7.14 -33.90
N LEU A 167 20.35 8.02 -34.88
CA LEU A 167 21.63 8.22 -35.56
C LEU A 167 22.57 9.14 -34.78
N GLN A 168 22.02 10.22 -34.24
CA GLN A 168 22.76 11.25 -33.53
C GLN A 168 21.89 11.83 -32.41
N THR A 169 22.54 12.21 -31.32
CA THR A 169 21.93 12.96 -30.23
C THR A 169 22.29 14.43 -30.37
N PHE A 170 21.28 15.29 -30.26
CA PHE A 170 21.44 16.71 -30.02
C PHE A 170 21.17 16.94 -28.53
N GLN A 171 22.08 17.64 -27.86
CA GLN A 171 21.95 18.05 -26.46
C GLN A 171 21.96 19.58 -26.42
#